data_AF-A0AAX6I772-F1
#
_entry.id   AF-A0AAX6I772-F1
#
_cell.length_a   1.000
_cell.length_b   1.000
_cell.length_c   1.000
_cell.angle_alpha   90.00
_cell.angle_beta   90.00
_cell.angle_gamma   90.00
#
_symmetry.space_group_name_H-M   'P 1'
#
loop_
_entity.id
_entity.type
_entity.pdbx_description
1 polymer ?
#
loop_
_entity_poly.entity_id
_entity_poly.type
_entity_poly.pdbx_seq_one_letter_code
_entity_poly.pdbx_strand_id
1 'polypeptide(L)'
;MQAYSLMDISLDTFPYAGTTTTCESLYMGVPCVTMAGSVHAHNVGVSLLHNVGLERLIAKTEEEYIRLALQLASDPSALSELRMTLRELMVKSPVCDGAKFARGLESGYRNMWQRYCRGNVPSLKYLDSLQLQQPNPEKISVMFSDVAKNTAVEEKQNLPVNINGVNAVSLATSNVSNFADQNLQRDLGRKS
;
A
#
# COMPACT_ATOMS: atom_id res chain seq x y z
N MET A 1 12.32 22.53 -2.95
CA MET A 1 11.50 23.07 -4.05
C MET A 1 12.31 23.60 -5.24
N GLN A 2 13.49 24.20 -5.03
CA GLN A 2 14.31 24.76 -6.13
C GLN A 2 14.81 23.72 -7.14
N ALA A 3 15.01 22.46 -6.75
CA ALA A 3 15.46 21.40 -7.65
C ALA A 3 14.52 21.16 -8.85
N TYR A 4 13.21 21.36 -8.69
CA TYR A 4 12.23 21.17 -9.78
C TYR A 4 12.41 22.18 -10.92
N SER A 5 13.02 23.35 -10.68
CA SER A 5 13.29 24.30 -11.77
C SER A 5 14.36 23.81 -12.75
N LEU A 6 15.14 22.81 -12.35
CA LEU A 6 16.17 22.17 -13.17
C LEU A 6 15.65 20.90 -13.87
N MET A 7 14.38 20.52 -13.64
CA MET A 7 13.77 19.33 -14.22
C MET A 7 12.82 19.74 -15.35
N ASP A 8 12.92 19.07 -16.48
CA ASP A 8 12.03 19.28 -17.64
C ASP A 8 10.80 18.37 -17.59
N ILE A 9 11.02 17.09 -17.24
CA ILE A 9 10.01 16.04 -17.18
C ILE A 9 10.27 15.22 -15.91
N SER A 10 9.20 14.89 -15.18
CA SER A 10 9.22 13.93 -14.08
C SER A 10 8.76 12.56 -14.57
N LEU A 11 9.46 11.51 -14.14
CA LEU A 11 9.13 10.13 -14.45
C LEU A 11 8.66 9.46 -13.15
N ASP A 12 7.37 9.12 -13.10
CA ASP A 12 6.77 8.46 -11.96
C ASP A 12 7.22 7.00 -11.87
N THR A 13 7.45 6.49 -10.68
CA THR A 13 7.89 5.11 -10.48
C THR A 13 6.72 4.13 -10.52
N PHE A 14 7.01 2.89 -10.88
CA PHE A 14 6.07 1.77 -10.82
C PHE A 14 6.78 0.52 -10.25
N PRO A 15 6.09 -0.37 -9.53
CA PRO A 15 4.63 -0.44 -9.30
C PRO A 15 4.12 0.43 -8.14
N TYR A 16 4.98 1.27 -7.55
CA TYR A 16 4.60 2.20 -6.48
C TYR A 16 4.76 3.63 -6.98
N ALA A 17 3.63 4.29 -7.25
CA ALA A 17 3.62 5.64 -7.78
C ALA A 17 3.91 6.67 -6.68
N GLY A 18 4.51 7.77 -7.11
CA GLY A 18 4.61 8.99 -6.33
C GLY A 18 3.23 9.53 -5.96
N THR A 19 3.20 10.28 -4.86
CA THR A 19 2.00 11.02 -4.43
C THR A 19 2.39 12.47 -4.23
N THR A 20 3.08 12.77 -3.13
CA THR A 20 3.52 14.14 -2.81
C THR A 20 4.52 14.65 -3.83
N THR A 21 5.51 13.84 -4.23
CA THR A 21 6.52 14.22 -5.22
C THR A 21 5.91 14.51 -6.60
N THR A 22 4.88 13.77 -6.99
CA THR A 22 4.11 13.99 -8.22
C THR A 22 3.31 15.29 -8.11
N CYS A 23 2.60 15.52 -7.00
CA CYS A 23 1.91 16.78 -6.74
C CYS A 23 2.87 17.97 -6.79
N GLU A 24 4.03 17.89 -6.13
CA GLU A 24 5.05 18.93 -6.13
C GLU A 24 5.58 19.20 -7.55
N SER A 25 5.85 18.15 -8.32
CA SER A 25 6.26 18.27 -9.73
C SER A 25 5.25 19.09 -10.53
N LEU A 26 3.97 18.69 -10.48
CA LEU A 26 2.89 19.36 -11.22
C LEU A 26 2.70 20.80 -10.72
N TYR A 27 2.73 21.03 -9.41
CA TYR A 27 2.60 22.35 -8.81
C TYR A 27 3.76 23.29 -9.18
N MET A 28 4.95 22.74 -9.39
CA MET A 28 6.12 23.48 -9.86
C MET A 28 6.17 23.65 -11.38
N GLY A 29 5.20 23.11 -12.12
CA GLY A 29 5.09 23.22 -13.57
C GLY A 29 5.93 22.18 -14.32
N VAL A 30 6.33 21.09 -13.68
CA VAL A 30 7.06 19.98 -14.30
C VAL A 30 6.07 18.85 -14.64
N PRO A 31 5.80 18.57 -15.93
CA PRO A 31 4.89 17.48 -16.32
C PRO A 31 5.46 16.13 -15.88
N CYS A 32 4.57 15.23 -15.47
CA CYS A 32 4.91 13.91 -14.99
C CYS A 32 4.31 12.84 -15.92
N VAL A 33 5.06 11.77 -16.23
CA VAL A 33 4.55 10.57 -16.91
C VAL A 33 4.37 9.47 -15.88
N THR A 34 3.20 8.83 -15.86
CA THR A 34 2.88 7.72 -14.94
C THR A 34 2.40 6.50 -15.72
N MET A 35 2.36 5.34 -15.07
CA MET A 35 1.83 4.11 -15.66
C MET A 35 0.66 3.59 -14.82
N ALA A 36 -0.38 3.12 -15.50
CA ALA A 36 -1.51 2.46 -14.86
C ALA A 36 -1.20 0.99 -14.54
N GLY A 37 -1.70 0.51 -13.41
CA GLY A 37 -1.53 -0.87 -12.97
C GLY A 37 -2.75 -1.47 -12.30
N SER A 38 -2.57 -2.65 -11.70
CA SER A 38 -3.66 -3.42 -11.09
C SER A 38 -3.94 -3.09 -9.61
N VAL A 39 -3.02 -2.39 -8.93
CA VAL A 39 -3.10 -2.11 -7.49
C VAL A 39 -3.22 -0.63 -7.21
N HIS A 40 -3.83 -0.29 -6.07
CA HIS A 40 -4.06 1.12 -5.68
C HIS A 40 -2.78 1.94 -5.62
N ALA A 41 -1.70 1.40 -5.01
CA ALA A 41 -0.42 2.09 -4.88
C ALA A 41 0.23 2.44 -6.22
N HIS A 42 -0.08 1.71 -7.28
CA HIS A 42 0.40 2.01 -8.64
C HIS A 42 -0.42 3.15 -9.26
N ASN A 43 -1.71 3.27 -8.93
CA ASN A 43 -2.64 4.16 -9.60
C ASN A 43 -2.79 5.54 -8.92
N VAL A 44 -1.94 5.89 -7.96
CA VAL A 44 -2.01 7.23 -7.34
C VAL A 44 -1.65 8.31 -8.35
N GLY A 45 -0.55 8.14 -9.10
CA GLY A 45 -0.17 9.04 -10.18
C GLY A 45 -1.25 9.16 -11.26
N VAL A 46 -1.88 8.04 -11.63
CA VAL A 46 -3.02 7.98 -12.57
C VAL A 46 -4.17 8.89 -12.11
N SER A 47 -4.57 8.76 -10.84
CA SER A 47 -5.65 9.58 -10.26
C SER A 47 -5.31 11.07 -10.26
N LEU A 48 -4.07 11.42 -9.93
CA LEU A 48 -3.61 12.81 -9.93
C LEU A 48 -3.65 13.41 -11.34
N LEU A 49 -3.05 12.74 -12.33
CA LEU A 49 -3.03 13.22 -13.71
C LEU A 49 -4.42 13.35 -14.30
N HIS A 50 -5.33 12.40 -14.02
CA HIS A 50 -6.72 12.49 -14.44
C HIS A 50 -7.41 13.72 -13.85
N ASN A 51 -7.26 14.00 -12.55
CA ASN A 51 -7.88 15.17 -11.95
C ASN A 51 -7.29 16.49 -12.47
N VAL A 52 -6.02 16.52 -12.88
CA VAL A 52 -5.38 17.70 -13.47
C VAL A 52 -5.70 17.87 -14.96
N GLY A 53 -6.27 16.86 -15.63
CA GLY A 53 -6.57 16.89 -17.07
C GLY A 53 -5.37 16.55 -17.96
N LEU A 54 -4.50 15.65 -17.48
CA LEU A 54 -3.28 15.18 -18.16
C LEU A 54 -3.34 13.68 -18.47
N GLU A 55 -4.51 13.16 -18.81
CA GLU A 55 -4.73 11.74 -19.12
C GLU A 55 -3.83 11.24 -20.25
N ARG A 56 -3.43 12.14 -21.16
CA ARG A 56 -2.48 11.85 -22.25
C ARG A 56 -1.07 11.47 -21.77
N LEU A 57 -0.74 11.68 -20.50
CA LEU A 57 0.55 11.34 -19.88
C LEU A 57 0.47 10.06 -19.03
N ILE A 58 -0.64 9.31 -19.15
CA ILE A 58 -0.87 8.05 -18.46
C ILE A 58 -0.64 6.89 -19.43
N ALA A 59 0.45 6.14 -19.21
CA ALA A 59 0.75 4.94 -19.97
C ALA A 59 -0.02 3.71 -19.46
N LYS A 60 -0.28 2.76 -20.35
CA LYS A 60 -0.88 1.44 -20.02
C LYS A 60 0.13 0.30 -20.07
N THR A 61 1.27 0.50 -20.74
CA THR A 61 2.37 -0.46 -20.83
C THR A 61 3.71 0.26 -20.69
N GLU A 62 4.78 -0.50 -20.45
CA GLU A 62 6.14 0.06 -20.36
C GLU A 62 6.58 0.71 -21.68
N GLU A 63 6.22 0.14 -22.82
CA GLU A 63 6.51 0.71 -24.14
C GLU A 63 5.79 2.03 -24.34
N GLU A 64 4.53 2.13 -23.90
CA GLU A 64 3.78 3.38 -23.94
C GLU A 64 4.40 4.43 -23.01
N TYR A 65 4.87 4.03 -21.82
CA TYR A 65 5.54 4.92 -20.88
C TYR A 65 6.79 5.55 -21.50
N ILE A 66 7.64 4.71 -22.12
CA ILE A 66 8.84 5.16 -22.84
C ILE A 66 8.45 6.08 -24.00
N ARG A 67 7.45 5.69 -24.81
CA ARG A 67 6.97 6.48 -25.94
C ARG A 67 6.48 7.87 -25.53
N LEU A 68 5.70 7.97 -24.45
CA LEU A 68 5.19 9.24 -23.93
C LEU A 68 6.32 10.14 -23.41
N ALA A 69 7.29 9.57 -22.67
CA ALA A 69 8.46 10.30 -22.21
C ALA A 69 9.30 10.84 -23.38
N LEU A 70 9.55 10.01 -24.40
CA LEU A 70 10.25 10.43 -25.62
C LEU A 70 9.49 11.49 -26.39
N GLN A 71 8.16 11.36 -26.52
CA GLN A 71 7.34 12.33 -27.22
C GLN A 71 7.41 13.70 -26.54
N LEU A 72 7.31 13.76 -25.22
CA LEU A 72 7.51 15.01 -24.46
C LEU A 72 8.91 15.59 -24.65
N ALA A 73 9.95 14.76 -24.64
CA ALA A 73 11.34 15.21 -24.78
C ALA A 73 11.68 15.66 -26.21
N SER A 74 11.00 15.12 -27.22
CA SER A 74 11.27 15.39 -28.64
C SER A 74 10.77 16.75 -29.14
N ASP A 75 9.84 17.39 -28.42
CA ASP A 75 9.26 18.69 -28.78
C ASP A 75 9.43 19.70 -27.63
N PRO A 76 10.60 20.36 -27.55
CA PRO A 76 10.88 21.35 -26.50
C PRO A 76 9.89 22.53 -26.51
N SER A 77 9.36 22.90 -27.67
CA SER A 77 8.39 24.00 -27.80
C SER A 77 7.07 23.62 -27.12
N ALA A 78 6.49 22.47 -27.49
CA ALA A 78 5.27 21.97 -26.85
C ALA A 78 5.47 21.68 -25.35
N LEU A 79 6.65 21.17 -24.97
CA LEU A 79 7.00 20.97 -23.56
C LEU A 79 7.03 22.28 -22.79
N SER A 80 7.63 23.34 -23.35
CA SER A 80 7.67 24.67 -22.74
C SER A 80 6.26 25.25 -22.55
N GLU A 81 5.40 25.14 -23.56
CA GLU A 81 3.99 25.58 -23.47
C GLU A 81 3.23 24.83 -22.36
N LEU A 82 3.42 23.51 -22.27
CA LEU A 82 2.83 22.72 -21.20
C LEU A 82 3.34 23.16 -19.83
N ARG A 83 4.65 23.35 -19.66
CA ARG A 83 5.25 23.79 -18.39
C ARG A 83 4.73 25.16 -17.94
N MET A 84 4.52 26.08 -18.89
CA MET A 84 3.97 27.42 -18.61
C MET A 84 2.52 27.38 -18.12
N THR A 85 1.71 26.47 -18.64
CA THR A 85 0.26 26.38 -18.32
C THR A 85 -0.03 25.44 -17.15
N LEU A 86 0.87 24.50 -16.86
CA LEU A 86 0.62 23.42 -15.91
C LEU A 86 0.32 23.88 -14.48
N ARG A 87 0.96 24.95 -13.99
CA ARG A 87 0.68 25.46 -12.64
C ARG A 87 -0.77 25.94 -12.51
N GLU A 88 -1.28 26.60 -13.54
CA GLU A 88 -2.65 27.08 -13.56
C GLU A 88 -3.64 25.91 -13.64
N LEU A 89 -3.34 24.89 -14.46
CA LEU A 89 -4.12 23.65 -14.52
C LEU A 89 -4.17 22.97 -13.15
N MET A 90 -3.02 22.83 -12.47
CA MET A 90 -2.92 22.22 -11.15
C MET A 90 -3.75 22.97 -10.11
N VAL A 91 -3.60 24.29 -10.01
CA VAL A 91 -4.32 25.13 -9.03
C VAL A 91 -5.83 25.10 -9.27
N LYS A 92 -6.28 25.07 -10.53
CA LYS A 92 -7.71 24.98 -10.87
C LYS A 92 -8.29 23.57 -10.78
N SER A 93 -7.44 22.55 -10.65
CA SER A 93 -7.87 21.15 -10.61
C SER A 93 -8.60 20.80 -9.30
N PRO A 94 -9.40 19.72 -9.28
CA PRO A 94 -9.97 19.18 -8.05
C PRO A 94 -8.91 18.79 -7.00
N VAL A 95 -7.65 18.56 -7.39
CA VAL A 95 -6.56 18.22 -6.45
C VAL A 95 -6.28 19.37 -5.48
N CYS A 96 -6.42 20.63 -5.94
CA CYS A 96 -6.23 21.82 -5.11
C CYS A 96 -7.55 22.41 -4.57
N ASP A 97 -8.70 21.82 -4.88
CA ASP A 97 -10.01 22.25 -4.35
C ASP A 97 -10.30 21.58 -2.99
N GLY A 98 -9.64 22.11 -1.95
CA GLY A 98 -9.80 21.61 -0.57
C GLY A 98 -11.23 21.71 -0.05
N ALA A 99 -11.99 22.74 -0.46
CA ALA A 99 -13.37 22.91 0.00
C ALA A 99 -14.30 21.85 -0.60
N LYS A 100 -14.15 21.52 -1.88
CA LYS A 100 -14.91 20.41 -2.51
C LYS A 100 -14.50 19.06 -1.93
N PHE A 101 -13.21 18.84 -1.69
CA PHE A 101 -12.74 17.63 -1.02
C PHE A 101 -13.38 17.47 0.37
N ALA A 102 -13.35 18.52 1.20
CA ALA A 102 -13.93 18.51 2.53
C ALA A 102 -15.43 18.18 2.52
N ARG A 103 -16.22 18.82 1.64
CA ARG A 103 -17.65 18.54 1.49
C ARG A 103 -17.93 17.09 1.09
N GLY A 104 -17.10 16.52 0.20
CA GLY A 104 -17.18 15.13 -0.21
C GLY A 104 -16.90 14.19 0.96
N LEU A 105 -15.85 14.48 1.74
CA LEU A 105 -15.48 13.72 2.93
C LEU A 105 -16.57 13.77 4.01
N GLU A 106 -17.09 14.95 4.32
CA GLU A 106 -18.20 15.16 5.28
C GLU A 106 -19.45 14.38 4.86
N SER A 107 -19.78 14.41 3.57
CA SER A 107 -20.87 13.62 3.01
C SER A 107 -20.63 12.12 3.21
N GLY A 108 -19.41 11.64 2.97
CA GLY A 108 -19.01 10.25 3.24
C GLY A 108 -19.20 9.87 4.71
N TYR A 109 -18.69 10.69 5.63
CA TYR A 109 -18.85 10.49 7.08
C TYR A 109 -20.32 10.48 7.49
N ARG A 110 -21.12 11.42 6.98
CA ARG A 110 -22.56 11.48 7.27
C ARG A 110 -23.28 10.21 6.81
N ASN A 111 -22.97 9.72 5.61
CA ASN A 111 -23.55 8.49 5.07
C ASN A 111 -23.18 7.27 5.92
N MET A 112 -21.90 7.14 6.30
CA MET A 112 -21.45 6.04 7.18
C MET A 112 -22.14 6.10 8.54
N TRP A 113 -22.29 7.29 9.13
CA TRP A 113 -23.01 7.48 10.39
C TRP A 113 -24.49 7.09 10.30
N GLN A 114 -25.20 7.54 9.27
CA GLN A 114 -26.61 7.19 9.07
C GLN A 114 -26.79 5.69 8.87
N ARG A 115 -25.87 5.02 8.15
CA ARG A 115 -25.87 3.56 8.01
C ARG A 115 -25.68 2.86 9.36
N TYR A 116 -24.77 3.36 10.18
CA TYR A 116 -24.55 2.86 11.54
C TYR A 116 -25.80 2.98 12.42
N CYS A 117 -26.43 4.16 12.47
CA CYS A 117 -27.66 4.37 13.25
C CYS A 117 -28.83 3.46 12.82
N ARG A 118 -28.85 3.01 11.56
CA ARG A 118 -29.84 2.07 11.02
C ARG A 118 -29.47 0.60 11.22
N GLY A 119 -28.38 0.30 11.93
CA GLY A 119 -27.87 -1.06 12.11
C GLY A 119 -27.28 -1.69 10.84
N ASN A 120 -27.03 -0.91 9.79
CA ASN A 120 -26.52 -1.40 8.51
C ASN A 120 -24.99 -1.21 8.42
N VAL A 121 -24.26 -2.02 9.19
CA VAL A 121 -22.80 -1.97 9.29
C VAL A 121 -22.19 -3.29 8.77
N PRO A 122 -21.72 -3.34 7.51
CA PRO A 122 -21.20 -4.57 6.93
C PRO A 122 -19.99 -5.14 7.68
N SER A 123 -19.14 -4.29 8.24
CA SER A 123 -17.97 -4.72 9.01
C SER A 123 -18.36 -5.44 10.30
N LEU A 124 -19.45 -5.04 10.97
CA LEU A 124 -19.95 -5.76 12.15
C LEU A 124 -20.46 -7.16 11.77
N LYS A 125 -21.22 -7.26 10.67
CA LYS A 125 -21.69 -8.56 10.15
C LYS A 125 -20.52 -9.49 9.77
N TYR A 126 -19.46 -8.91 9.22
CA TYR A 126 -18.23 -9.64 8.90
C TYR A 126 -17.50 -10.11 10.17
N LEU A 127 -17.39 -9.26 11.20
CA LEU A 127 -16.82 -9.65 12.50
C LEU A 127 -17.63 -10.75 13.20
N ASP A 128 -18.96 -10.66 13.19
CA ASP A 128 -19.84 -11.72 13.68
C ASP A 128 -19.58 -13.04 12.94
N SER A 129 -19.41 -12.99 11.61
CA SER A 129 -19.11 -14.17 10.80
C SER A 129 -17.74 -14.79 11.09
N LEU A 130 -16.74 -13.97 11.44
CA LEU A 130 -15.42 -14.44 11.87
C LEU A 130 -15.45 -15.05 13.27
N GLN A 131 -16.27 -14.52 14.19
CA GLN A 131 -16.46 -15.08 15.52
C GLN A 131 -17.20 -16.44 15.49
N LEU A 132 -18.16 -16.60 14.58
CA LEU A 132 -18.84 -17.90 14.35
C LEU A 132 -17.94 -18.95 13.67
N GLN A 133 -16.83 -18.53 13.06
CA GLN A 133 -15.83 -19.42 12.47
C GLN A 133 -14.70 -19.81 13.44
N GLN A 134 -14.68 -19.26 14.67
CA GLN A 134 -13.78 -19.77 15.71
C GLN A 134 -14.18 -21.22 16.03
N PRO A 135 -13.26 -22.18 15.99
CA PRO A 135 -13.59 -23.58 16.22
C PRO A 135 -14.14 -23.74 17.65
N ASN A 136 -15.33 -24.34 17.77
CA ASN A 136 -15.90 -24.71 19.08
C ASN A 136 -14.87 -25.59 19.82
N PRO A 137 -14.42 -25.24 21.04
CA PRO A 137 -13.46 -26.03 21.80
C PRO A 137 -13.91 -27.49 22.01
N GLU A 138 -15.21 -27.76 22.02
CA GLU A 138 -15.73 -29.13 22.06
C GLU A 138 -15.48 -29.90 20.75
N LYS A 139 -15.60 -29.27 19.57
CA LYS A 139 -15.29 -29.91 18.28
C LYS A 139 -13.80 -30.20 18.10
N ILE A 140 -12.95 -29.37 18.69
CA ILE A 140 -11.49 -29.59 18.72
C ILE A 140 -11.17 -30.83 19.55
N SER A 141 -11.77 -30.96 20.74
CA SER A 141 -11.61 -32.15 21.60
C SER A 141 -12.05 -33.43 20.90
N VAL A 142 -13.15 -33.40 20.13
CA VAL A 142 -13.63 -34.57 19.37
C VAL A 142 -12.65 -34.93 18.25
N MET A 143 -12.19 -33.95 17.44
CA MET A 143 -11.22 -34.20 16.37
C MET A 143 -9.88 -34.75 16.89
N PHE A 144 -9.36 -34.25 18.00
CA PHE A 144 -8.11 -34.78 18.59
C PHE A 144 -8.28 -36.17 19.22
N SER A 145 -9.47 -36.49 19.73
CA SER A 145 -9.77 -37.83 20.29
C SER A 145 -9.91 -38.91 19.21
N ASP A 146 -10.37 -38.55 18.00
CA ASP A 146 -10.50 -39.46 16.88
C ASP A 146 -9.14 -39.71 16.19
N VAL A 147 -8.28 -38.69 16.11
CA VAL A 147 -6.90 -38.85 15.61
C VAL A 147 -6.08 -39.77 16.52
N ALA A 148 -6.18 -39.61 17.84
CA ALA A 148 -5.44 -40.43 18.81
C ALA A 148 -5.83 -41.92 18.78
N LYS A 149 -7.09 -42.24 18.45
CA LYS A 149 -7.56 -43.63 18.30
C LYS A 149 -7.09 -44.28 16.99
N ASN A 150 -6.87 -43.49 15.94
CA ASN A 150 -6.43 -44.01 14.63
C ASN A 150 -4.90 -44.14 14.48
N THR A 151 -4.10 -43.52 15.37
CA THR A 151 -2.62 -43.61 15.33
C THR A 151 -2.02 -44.81 16.09
N ALA A 152 -2.84 -45.70 16.67
CA ALA A 152 -2.36 -46.81 17.48
C ALA A 152 -2.11 -48.13 16.71
N VAL A 153 -2.22 -48.15 15.38
CA VAL A 153 -1.97 -49.36 14.58
C VAL A 153 -1.15 -49.00 13.33
N GLU A 154 -0.04 -49.74 13.17
CA GLU A 154 0.89 -49.77 12.03
C GLU A 154 2.08 -48.78 11.99
N GLU A 155 3.07 -49.04 12.85
CA GLU A 155 4.48 -48.96 12.43
C GLU A 155 4.75 -50.02 11.34
N LYS A 156 5.13 -49.60 10.12
CA LYS A 156 6.20 -50.26 9.33
C LYS A 156 6.56 -49.51 8.03
N GLN A 157 7.87 -49.20 7.95
CA GLN A 157 8.75 -49.21 6.77
C GLN A 157 8.85 -47.99 5.83
N ASN A 158 9.95 -47.26 6.04
CA ASN A 158 10.80 -46.44 5.14
C ASN A 158 10.63 -46.55 3.61
N LEU A 159 10.75 -45.38 2.93
CA LEU A 159 11.79 -45.02 1.93
C LEU A 159 11.73 -43.50 1.59
N PRO A 160 12.85 -42.84 1.22
CA PRO A 160 12.94 -41.37 1.22
C PRO A 160 12.52 -40.75 -0.12
N VAL A 161 11.70 -39.69 -0.07
CA VAL A 161 11.44 -38.82 -1.22
C VAL A 161 12.25 -37.54 -1.04
N ASN A 162 13.24 -37.36 -1.91
CA ASN A 162 14.11 -36.18 -2.00
C ASN A 162 13.36 -35.03 -2.67
N ILE A 163 13.30 -33.86 -2.02
CA ILE A 163 12.83 -32.61 -2.61
C ILE A 163 13.90 -31.55 -2.40
N ASN A 164 14.46 -31.08 -3.50
CA ASN A 164 15.53 -30.10 -3.56
C ASN A 164 15.08 -28.72 -3.04
N GLY A 165 15.85 -28.19 -2.09
CA GLY A 165 16.42 -26.84 -2.24
C GLY A 165 15.60 -25.65 -1.77
N VAL A 166 15.39 -25.52 -0.44
CA VAL A 166 15.44 -24.20 0.21
C VAL A 166 16.12 -24.39 1.57
N ASN A 167 17.32 -23.83 1.73
CA ASN A 167 18.02 -23.78 3.02
C ASN A 167 17.22 -22.92 4.00
N ALA A 168 16.48 -23.56 4.91
CA ALA A 168 16.10 -22.94 6.17
C ALA A 168 17.32 -22.98 7.10
N VAL A 169 17.91 -21.82 7.37
CA VAL A 169 18.89 -21.68 8.45
C VAL A 169 18.17 -22.01 9.77
N SER A 170 18.58 -23.12 10.36
CA SER A 170 18.22 -23.53 11.70
C SER A 170 18.80 -22.53 12.71
N LEU A 171 17.95 -21.83 13.46
CA LEU A 171 18.31 -21.41 14.80
C LEU A 171 17.45 -22.19 15.79
N ALA A 172 18.11 -23.17 16.41
CA ALA A 172 17.58 -23.96 17.49
C ALA A 172 17.14 -23.08 18.66
N THR A 173 15.92 -23.32 19.11
CA THR A 173 15.43 -22.97 20.43
C THR A 173 16.37 -23.48 21.52
N SER A 174 16.90 -22.56 22.35
CA SER A 174 17.37 -22.89 23.69
C SER A 174 16.57 -22.06 24.69
N ASN A 175 15.67 -22.74 25.41
CA ASN A 175 15.03 -22.22 26.62
C ASN A 175 16.09 -22.12 27.71
N VAL A 176 16.38 -20.92 28.22
CA VAL A 176 16.84 -20.74 29.60
C VAL A 176 16.22 -19.47 30.17
N SER A 177 15.21 -19.68 31.01
CA SER A 177 14.73 -18.77 32.04
C SER A 177 15.88 -18.31 32.94
N ASN A 178 16.28 -17.03 32.85
CA ASN A 178 16.83 -16.20 33.94
C ASN A 178 17.50 -14.95 33.35
N PHE A 179 16.73 -13.87 33.12
CA PHE A 179 17.31 -12.54 32.92
C PHE A 179 16.29 -11.46 33.30
N ALA A 180 15.82 -11.48 34.56
CA ALA A 180 14.92 -10.48 35.11
C ALA A 180 15.54 -9.61 36.23
N ASP A 181 16.81 -9.80 36.60
CA ASP A 181 17.37 -9.19 37.83
C ASP A 181 18.59 -8.27 37.66
N GLN A 182 18.85 -7.70 36.47
CA GLN A 182 20.04 -6.82 36.29
C GLN A 182 19.80 -5.41 35.73
N ASN A 183 18.55 -4.94 35.57
CA ASN A 183 18.30 -3.57 35.10
C ASN A 183 17.82 -2.57 36.16
N LEU A 184 17.95 -2.91 37.46
CA LEU A 184 17.57 -2.01 38.56
C LEU A 184 18.78 -1.50 39.38
N GLN A 185 19.90 -1.14 38.73
CA GLN A 185 21.03 -0.47 39.41
C GLN A 185 21.82 0.52 38.54
N ARG A 186 21.21 1.09 37.48
CA ARG A 186 21.89 2.06 36.59
C ARG A 186 21.27 3.45 36.50
N ASP A 187 20.40 3.83 37.45
CA ASP A 187 19.71 5.14 37.40
C ASP A 187 19.86 6.02 38.67
N LEU A 188 21.00 5.93 39.36
CA LEU A 188 21.39 6.89 40.39
C LEU A 188 22.87 7.25 40.23
N GLY A 189 23.18 8.17 39.31
CA GLY A 189 24.57 8.59 39.11
C GLY A 189 24.83 9.64 38.04
N ARG A 190 23.97 10.66 37.87
CA ARG A 190 24.35 11.89 37.16
C ARG A 190 23.35 13.04 37.35
N LYS A 191 23.43 13.76 38.48
CA LYS A 191 23.04 15.17 38.57
C LYS A 191 24.00 15.89 39.51
N SER A 192 24.79 16.80 38.93
CA SER A 192 25.28 18.02 39.56
C SER A 192 24.11 18.96 39.81
#